data_AF-V4HMM9-F1
#
_entry.id   AF-V4HMM9-F1
#
_cell.length_a   1.000
_cell.length_b   1.000
_cell.length_c   1.000
_cell.angle_alpha   90.00
_cell.angle_beta   90.00
_cell.angle_gamma   90.00
#
_symmetry.space_group_name_H-M   'P 1'
#
loop_
_entity.id
_entity.type
_entity.pdbx_description
1 polymer ?
#
loop_
_entity_poly.entity_id
_entity_poly.type
_entity_poly.pdbx_seq_one_letter_code
_entity_poly.pdbx_strand_id
1 'polypeptide(L)'
;MVSNDQLSLNMLLNERVDLVVLSEIAMQTLLKQHFSQQQASKIQVHPKPFLEYQAHILFPKVREGSTATKDSFNRGLKKLKNSGELQKQWQRMLEGEFSAKKNMQAEKEHKR
;
A
#
# COMPACT_ATOMS: atom_id res chain seq x y z
N MET A 1 0.13 -20.35 -2.50
CA MET A 1 0.43 -18.92 -2.45
C MET A 1 0.97 -18.65 -1.06
N VAL A 2 2.26 -18.35 -0.91
CA VAL A 2 2.83 -18.06 0.42
C VAL A 2 2.20 -16.75 0.87
N SER A 3 1.30 -16.81 1.87
CA SER A 3 0.51 -15.68 2.35
C SER A 3 1.33 -14.69 3.21
N ASN A 4 2.64 -14.62 2.98
CA ASN A 4 3.56 -13.78 3.72
C ASN A 4 4.61 -13.19 2.77
N ASP A 5 4.35 -11.98 2.31
CA ASP A 5 5.20 -11.22 1.39
C ASP A 5 6.62 -10.98 1.95
N GLN A 6 6.76 -10.85 3.28
CA GLN A 6 8.07 -10.74 3.92
C GLN A 6 8.89 -12.03 3.76
N LEU A 7 8.25 -13.20 3.84
CA LEU A 7 8.93 -14.48 3.62
C LEU A 7 9.37 -14.62 2.18
N SER A 8 8.54 -14.22 1.22
CA SER A 8 8.88 -14.23 -0.21
C SER A 8 10.10 -13.34 -0.50
N LEU A 9 10.16 -12.13 0.08
CA LEU A 9 11.33 -11.25 -0.05
C LEU A 9 12.60 -11.85 0.60
N ASN A 10 12.47 -12.54 1.72
CA ASN A 10 13.59 -13.28 2.32
C ASN A 10 14.07 -14.42 1.42
N MET A 11 13.17 -15.16 0.77
CA MET A 11 13.55 -16.21 -0.18
C MET A 11 14.32 -15.63 -1.37
N LEU A 12 13.88 -14.48 -1.89
CA LEU A 12 14.57 -13.77 -2.98
C LEU A 12 16.00 -13.36 -2.56
N LEU A 13 16.16 -12.79 -1.36
CA LEU A 13 17.48 -12.39 -0.83
C LEU A 13 18.44 -13.55 -0.59
N ASN A 14 17.90 -14.74 -0.33
CA ASN A 14 18.68 -15.96 -0.11
C ASN A 14 18.77 -16.82 -1.38
N GLU A 15 18.49 -16.25 -2.56
CA GLU A 15 18.62 -16.91 -3.86
C GLU A 15 17.80 -18.21 -3.98
N ARG A 16 16.70 -18.31 -3.22
CA ARG A 16 15.79 -19.48 -3.25
C ARG A 16 14.70 -19.37 -4.30
N VAL A 17 14.44 -18.16 -4.78
CA VAL A 17 13.55 -17.84 -5.88
C VAL A 17 14.18 -16.74 -6.72
N ASP A 18 13.95 -16.75 -8.02
CA ASP A 18 14.50 -15.75 -8.93
C ASP A 18 13.63 -14.49 -9.04
N LEU A 19 12.34 -14.62 -8.73
CA LEU A 19 11.36 -13.54 -8.90
C LEU A 19 10.24 -13.64 -7.85
N VAL A 20 9.78 -12.47 -7.40
CA VAL A 20 8.58 -12.33 -6.55
C VAL A 20 7.67 -11.27 -7.18
N VAL A 21 6.38 -11.58 -7.30
CA VAL A 21 5.36 -10.63 -7.79
C VAL A 21 4.67 -9.99 -6.59
N LEU A 22 4.87 -8.69 -6.43
CA LEU A 22 4.31 -7.87 -5.35
C LEU A 22 3.91 -6.50 -5.91
N SER A 23 2.97 -5.82 -5.22
CA SER A 23 2.77 -4.40 -5.49
C SER A 23 3.99 -3.61 -5.02
N GLU A 24 4.35 -2.56 -5.76
CA GLU A 24 5.53 -1.76 -5.44
C GLU A 24 5.42 -1.12 -4.04
N ILE A 25 4.22 -0.64 -3.68
CA ILE A 25 3.95 -0.03 -2.37
C ILE A 25 4.12 -1.05 -1.25
N ALA A 26 3.62 -2.28 -1.40
CA ALA A 26 3.79 -3.33 -0.40
C ALA A 26 5.26 -3.70 -0.24
N MET A 27 5.98 -3.89 -1.36
CA MET A 27 7.41 -4.17 -1.35
C MET A 27 8.20 -3.07 -0.64
N GLN A 28 8.03 -1.81 -1.02
CA GLN A 28 8.72 -0.68 -0.37
C GLN A 28 8.40 -0.58 1.12
N THR A 29 7.15 -0.82 1.50
CA THR A 29 6.72 -0.81 2.91
C THR A 29 7.43 -1.90 3.71
N LEU A 30 7.45 -3.13 3.20
CA LEU A 30 8.09 -4.26 3.85
C LEU A 30 9.60 -4.05 3.96
N LEU A 31 10.25 -3.58 2.89
CA LEU A 31 11.68 -3.29 2.87
C LEU A 31 12.06 -2.25 3.93
N LYS A 32 11.29 -1.15 4.03
CA LYS A 32 11.52 -0.11 5.07
C LYS A 32 11.30 -0.62 6.49
N GLN A 33 10.38 -1.57 6.70
CA GLN A 33 9.97 -1.98 8.05
C GLN A 33 10.74 -3.17 8.61
N HIS A 34 11.25 -4.06 7.75
CA HIS A 34 11.73 -5.39 8.15
C HIS A 34 13.14 -5.74 7.64
N PHE A 35 13.74 -4.93 6.78
CA PHE A 35 15.03 -5.22 6.17
C PHE A 35 16.03 -4.09 6.43
N SER A 36 17.31 -4.42 6.51
CA SER A 36 18.36 -3.41 6.56
C SER A 36 18.49 -2.71 5.20
N GLN A 37 19.06 -1.51 5.18
CA GLN A 37 19.28 -0.79 3.92
C GLN A 37 20.17 -1.56 2.94
N GLN A 38 21.14 -2.32 3.46
CA GLN A 38 22.01 -3.20 2.66
C GLN A 38 21.25 -4.39 2.05
N GLN A 39 20.25 -4.93 2.76
CA GLN A 39 19.39 -5.98 2.21
C GLN A 39 18.46 -5.41 1.15
N ALA A 40 17.81 -4.28 1.45
CA ALA A 40 16.88 -3.63 0.53
C ALA A 40 17.54 -3.23 -0.79
N SER A 41 18.80 -2.76 -0.76
CA SER A 41 19.53 -2.36 -1.97
C SER A 41 19.87 -3.52 -2.93
N LYS A 42 19.76 -4.78 -2.46
CA LYS A 42 19.96 -5.97 -3.31
C LYS A 42 18.70 -6.35 -4.10
N ILE A 43 17.54 -5.81 -3.71
CA ILE A 43 16.26 -6.08 -4.39
C ILE A 43 16.01 -4.96 -5.39
N GLN A 44 15.77 -5.33 -6.64
CA GLN A 44 15.47 -4.39 -7.72
C GLN A 44 14.09 -4.66 -8.31
N VAL A 45 13.39 -3.59 -8.69
CA VAL A 45 12.12 -3.68 -9.40
C VAL A 45 12.39 -3.73 -10.88
N HIS A 46 11.76 -4.69 -11.57
CA HIS A 46 11.83 -4.75 -13.02
C HIS A 46 11.09 -3.54 -13.65
N PRO A 47 11.65 -2.85 -14.65
CA PRO A 47 11.07 -1.61 -15.20
C PRO A 47 9.72 -1.81 -15.89
N LYS A 48 9.45 -3.03 -16.37
CA LYS A 48 8.15 -3.40 -16.94
C LYS A 48 7.26 -4.00 -15.85
N PRO A 49 6.11 -3.39 -15.52
CA PRO A 49 5.18 -3.95 -14.54
C PRO A 49 4.56 -5.24 -15.07
N PHE A 50 4.35 -6.20 -14.17
CA PHE A 50 3.67 -7.45 -14.49
C PHE A 50 2.16 -7.26 -14.66
N LEU A 51 1.56 -6.40 -13.84
CA LEU A 51 0.13 -6.11 -13.85
C LEU A 51 -0.10 -4.63 -13.55
N GLU A 52 -0.80 -3.95 -14.45
CA GLU A 52 -1.39 -2.64 -14.20
C GLU A 52 -2.90 -2.82 -14.04
N TYR A 53 -3.45 -2.35 -12.93
CA TYR A 53 -4.89 -2.43 -12.68
C TYR A 53 -5.40 -1.18 -11.97
N GLN A 54 -6.70 -0.93 -12.13
CA GLN A 54 -7.40 0.10 -11.39
C GLN A 54 -8.16 -0.55 -10.24
N ALA A 55 -7.96 -0.03 -9.03
CA ALA A 55 -8.71 -0.48 -7.88
C ALA A 55 -10.12 0.15 -7.90
N HIS A 56 -11.14 -0.66 -7.57
CA HIS A 56 -12.52 -0.22 -7.50
C HIS A 56 -13.15 -0.67 -6.18
N ILE A 57 -14.02 0.19 -5.63
CA ILE A 57 -14.87 -0.21 -4.50
C ILE A 57 -16.08 -0.96 -5.04
N LEU A 58 -16.33 -2.13 -4.46
CA LEU A 58 -17.46 -2.98 -4.82
C LEU A 58 -18.68 -2.63 -3.96
N PHE A 59 -19.83 -2.46 -4.62
CA PHE A 59 -21.12 -2.22 -3.98
C PHE A 59 -22.02 -3.44 -4.24
N PRO A 60 -22.65 -4.05 -3.21
CA PRO A 60 -23.46 -5.26 -3.38
C PRO A 60 -24.65 -5.05 -4.31
N LYS A 61 -24.88 -5.95 -5.27
CA LYS A 61 -26.00 -5.80 -6.23
C LYS A 61 -27.38 -5.99 -5.59
N VAL A 62 -27.47 -6.86 -4.57
CA VAL A 62 -28.74 -7.30 -3.95
C VAL A 62 -29.30 -6.32 -2.93
N ARG A 63 -28.51 -5.35 -2.48
CA ARG A 63 -28.90 -4.42 -1.42
C ARG A 63 -29.67 -3.24 -2.01
N GLU A 64 -30.87 -3.00 -1.50
CA GLU A 64 -31.64 -1.81 -1.83
C GLU A 64 -30.83 -0.53 -1.51
N GLY A 65 -30.84 0.44 -2.41
CA GLY A 65 -30.07 1.68 -2.28
C GLY A 65 -28.58 1.57 -2.64
N SER A 66 -28.06 0.40 -2.96
CA SER A 66 -26.64 0.20 -3.32
C SER A 66 -26.18 1.08 -4.49
N THR A 67 -27.01 1.21 -5.53
CA THR A 67 -26.74 2.11 -6.66
C THR A 67 -26.62 3.56 -6.21
N ALA A 68 -27.52 4.03 -5.33
CA ALA A 68 -27.49 5.39 -4.82
C ALA A 68 -26.24 5.64 -3.96
N THR A 69 -25.83 4.67 -3.13
CA THR A 69 -24.59 4.74 -2.36
C THR A 69 -23.36 4.81 -3.27
N LYS A 70 -23.29 3.95 -4.28
CA LYS A 70 -22.22 3.96 -5.29
C LYS A 70 -22.13 5.32 -5.99
N ASP A 71 -23.27 5.89 -6.40
CA ASP A 71 -23.30 7.17 -7.10
C ASP A 71 -22.89 8.32 -6.18
N SER A 72 -23.33 8.30 -4.92
CA SER A 72 -22.91 9.28 -3.91
C SER A 72 -21.41 9.21 -3.64
N PHE A 73 -20.87 8.00 -3.48
CA PHE A 73 -19.44 7.77 -3.32
C PHE A 73 -18.65 8.31 -4.51
N ASN A 74 -19.07 7.98 -5.74
CA ASN A 74 -18.38 8.44 -6.95
C ASN A 74 -18.41 9.98 -7.10
N ARG A 75 -19.52 10.64 -6.71
CA ARG A 75 -19.58 12.11 -6.65
C ARG A 75 -18.56 12.68 -5.66
N GLY A 76 -18.47 12.10 -4.46
CA GLY A 76 -17.48 12.49 -3.44
C GLY A 76 -16.04 12.28 -3.93
N LEU A 77 -15.76 11.10 -4.49
CA LEU A 77 -14.45 10.77 -5.02
C LEU A 77 -14.03 11.73 -6.14
N LYS A 78 -14.95 12.12 -7.03
CA LYS A 78 -14.69 13.13 -8.07
C LYS A 78 -14.29 14.47 -7.47
N LYS A 79 -14.97 14.92 -6.40
CA LYS A 79 -14.60 16.17 -5.69
C LYS A 79 -13.19 16.08 -5.10
N LEU A 80 -12.85 14.97 -4.44
CA LEU A 80 -11.52 14.76 -3.84
C LEU A 80 -10.39 14.69 -4.89
N LYS A 81 -10.67 14.09 -6.05
CA LYS A 81 -9.73 14.08 -7.18
C LYS A 81 -9.51 15.48 -7.72
N ASN A 82 -10.59 16.22 -7.97
CA ASN A 82 -10.53 17.57 -8.52
C ASN A 82 -9.85 18.57 -7.59
N SER A 83 -9.98 18.39 -6.27
CA SER A 83 -9.33 19.26 -5.29
C SER A 83 -7.86 18.89 -5.03
N GLY A 84 -7.36 17.78 -5.57
CA GLY A 84 -6.03 17.25 -5.26
C GLY A 84 -5.92 16.58 -3.87
N GLU A 85 -6.99 16.58 -3.08
CA GLU A 85 -6.99 16.03 -1.72
C GLU A 85 -6.71 14.53 -1.73
N LEU A 86 -7.19 13.80 -2.73
CA LEU A 86 -6.88 12.38 -2.88
C LEU A 86 -5.36 12.14 -3.00
N GLN A 87 -4.68 12.93 -3.83
CA GLN A 87 -3.24 12.81 -4.03
C GLN A 87 -2.47 13.13 -2.74
N LYS A 88 -2.92 14.15 -2.01
CA LYS A 88 -2.34 14.52 -0.71
C LYS A 88 -2.45 13.37 0.30
N GLN A 89 -3.63 12.76 0.43
CA GLN A 89 -3.81 11.64 1.34
C GLN A 89 -3.00 10.39 0.91
N TRP A 90 -2.88 10.17 -0.40
CA TRP A 90 -2.03 9.11 -0.94
C TRP A 90 -0.56 9.31 -0.57
N GLN A 91 -0.05 10.54 -0.69
CA GLN A 91 1.32 10.86 -0.34
C GLN A 91 1.61 10.64 1.16
N ARG A 92 0.70 11.11 2.03
CA ARG A 92 0.79 10.89 3.49
C ARG A 92 0.82 9.40 3.86
N MET A 93 0.08 8.58 3.11
CA MET A 93 0.11 7.13 3.25
C MET A 93 1.47 6.53 2.86
N LEU A 94 2.05 6.96 1.73
CA LEU A 94 3.38 6.51 1.30
C LEU A 94 4.50 6.94 2.27
N GLU A 95 4.32 8.07 2.95
CA GLU A 95 5.20 8.58 4.01
C GLU A 95 4.98 7.87 5.36
N GLY A 96 4.07 6.90 5.40
CA GLY A 96 3.84 6.04 6.56
C GLY A 96 3.11 6.72 7.71
N GLU A 97 2.40 7.85 7.47
CA GLU A 97 1.62 8.54 8.51
C GLU A 97 0.51 7.69 9.13
N PHE A 98 0.02 6.68 8.41
CA PHE A 98 -1.01 5.76 8.90
C PHE A 98 -0.43 4.45 9.46
N SER A 99 0.89 4.35 9.65
CA SER A 99 1.52 3.16 10.24
C SER A 99 1.43 3.18 11.76
N ALA A 100 0.99 2.06 12.36
CA ALA A 100 0.79 1.94 13.82
C ALA A 100 2.06 2.24 14.65
N LYS A 101 3.27 2.04 14.08
CA LYS A 101 4.55 2.32 14.73
C LYS A 101 4.81 3.82 14.94
N LYS A 102 4.32 4.69 14.05
CA LYS A 102 4.50 6.16 14.15
C LYS A 102 3.62 6.75 15.25
N ASN A 103 2.41 6.22 15.42
CA ASN A 103 1.47 6.65 16.46
C ASN A 103 1.96 6.33 17.89
N MET A 104 2.69 5.22 18.09
CA MET A 104 3.28 4.87 19.40
C MET A 104 4.52 5.70 19.77
N GLN A 105 5.19 6.35 18.81
CA GLN A 105 6.34 7.22 19.08
C GLN A 105 5.88 8.64 19.45
N ALA A 106 4.85 9.15 18.79
CA ALA A 106 4.24 10.45 19.12
C ALA A 106 3.67 10.51 20.55
N GLU A 107 3.10 9.40 21.05
CA GLU A 107 2.61 9.31 22.44
C GLU A 107 3.73 9.23 23.50
N LYS A 108 4.96 8.82 23.11
CA LYS A 108 6.10 8.73 24.03
C LYS A 108 6.85 10.04 24.19
N GLU A 109 6.78 10.94 23.20
CA GLU A 109 7.41 12.26 23.27
C GLU A 109 6.55 13.28 24.03
N HIS A 110 5.23 13.07 24.14
CA HIS A 110 4.33 13.97 24.90
C HIS A 110 4.27 13.67 26.41
N LYS A 111 5.07 12.70 26.90
CA LYS A 111 5.14 12.28 28.31
C LYS A 111 6.53 12.48 28.94
N ARG A 112 7.38 13.35 28.36
CA ARG A 112 8.68 13.72 28.94
C ARG A 112 8.75 15.20 29.23
#